data_AF-A0A1I6NT22-F1
#
_entry.id   AF-A0A1I6NT22-F1
#
_cell.length_a   1.000
_cell.length_b   1.000
_cell.length_c   1.000
_cell.angle_alpha   90.00
_cell.angle_beta   90.00
_cell.angle_gamma   90.00
#
_symmetry.space_group_name_H-M   'P 1'
#
loop_
_entity.id
_entity.type
_entity.pdbx_description
1 polymer ?
#
loop_
_entity_poly.entity_id
_entity_poly.type
_entity_poly.pdbx_seq_one_letter_code
_entity_poly.pdbx_strand_id
1 'polypeptide(L)'
;MSQPWQQPQQPGGYGQQPPGGGYGPPQGQPPQQPPQPGYGYPQQPPGPSPAQGAYGQPPQQPYGAPPQGGFPPPPPPQTGGQNKVLLAIAAALGIGIVLLFVYGFIVSSFFDAEEAARSGSSEYPQWTYAAVVVGALIALPIGKLAPRNWGAYAAGAVIALLSMFLGELFATASMISGIESAFMDQQGISSADLAAMGAETKSGFGYFFGDFGDVFDAWKEGAEAINWIFVFVAPLAALGVAYRVGQSSNN
;
A
#
# COMPACT_ATOMS: atom_id res chain seq x y z
N MET A 1 -44.42 15.14 23.92
CA MET A 1 -43.58 16.19 24.52
C MET A 1 -42.33 16.30 23.65
N SER A 2 -42.38 17.19 22.67
CA SER A 2 -41.38 17.41 21.63
C SER A 2 -40.39 18.46 22.12
N GLN A 3 -39.10 18.11 22.21
CA GLN A 3 -38.04 19.09 22.40
C GLN A 3 -37.39 19.41 21.05
N PRO A 4 -37.37 20.68 20.61
CA PRO A 4 -36.60 21.13 19.46
C PRO A 4 -35.27 21.77 19.91
N TRP A 5 -34.14 21.17 19.54
CA TRP A 5 -32.80 21.78 19.71
C TRP A 5 -32.06 21.66 18.36
N GLN A 6 -32.08 22.72 17.57
CA GLN A 6 -31.11 23.83 17.47
C GLN A 6 -29.84 23.48 16.68
N GLN A 7 -29.77 24.04 15.47
CA GLN A 7 -28.60 24.12 14.59
C GLN A 7 -27.57 25.12 15.13
N PRO A 8 -26.26 24.81 15.07
CA PRO A 8 -25.23 25.83 15.13
C PRO A 8 -24.95 26.40 13.74
N GLN A 9 -25.26 27.69 13.54
CA GLN A 9 -24.63 28.53 12.52
C GLN A 9 -23.21 28.87 12.98
N GLN A 10 -22.21 28.76 12.09
CA GLN A 10 -20.95 29.50 12.25
C GLN A 10 -20.72 30.44 11.05
N PRO A 11 -20.67 31.76 11.31
CA PRO A 11 -20.36 32.81 10.34
C PRO A 11 -18.87 32.88 9.97
N GLY A 12 -18.59 33.31 8.73
CA GLY A 12 -17.24 33.65 8.27
C GLY A 12 -16.66 34.90 8.97
N GLY A 13 -15.34 34.93 9.09
CA GLY A 13 -14.59 36.05 9.66
C GLY A 13 -13.23 36.23 8.99
N TYR A 14 -13.08 37.37 8.34
CA TYR A 14 -11.87 37.85 7.66
C TYR A 14 -10.95 38.57 8.65
N GLY A 15 -9.63 38.42 8.47
CA GLY A 15 -8.59 39.41 8.77
C GLY A 15 -8.22 39.64 10.24
N GLN A 16 -6.93 39.51 10.56
CA GLN A 16 -6.17 40.56 11.25
C GLN A 16 -4.66 40.27 11.27
N GLN A 17 -3.92 41.30 10.86
CA GLN A 17 -2.48 41.48 10.91
C GLN A 17 -2.13 42.19 12.22
N PRO A 18 -1.10 41.79 12.99
CA PRO A 18 -0.59 42.62 14.08
C PRO A 18 0.62 43.47 13.62
N PRO A 19 0.66 44.76 13.98
CA PRO A 19 1.85 45.61 13.87
C PRO A 19 2.61 45.70 15.21
N GLY A 20 3.94 45.85 15.13
CA GLY A 20 4.69 46.67 16.09
C GLY A 20 5.55 45.96 17.14
N GLY A 21 6.88 46.08 16.96
CA GLY A 21 7.81 46.66 17.94
C GLY A 21 8.09 45.92 19.26
N GLY A 22 9.33 45.41 19.41
CA GLY A 22 9.88 45.00 20.70
C GLY A 22 11.38 44.73 20.64
N TYR A 23 12.15 45.47 21.44
CA TYR A 23 13.61 45.51 21.54
C TYR A 23 14.24 44.30 22.28
N GLY A 24 15.41 43.84 21.82
CA GLY A 24 16.47 43.13 22.59
C GLY A 24 16.78 41.67 22.16
N PRO A 25 17.91 41.05 22.57
CA PRO A 25 19.32 41.46 22.69
C PRO A 25 20.22 40.77 21.60
N PRO A 26 21.55 41.02 21.52
CA PRO A 26 22.38 40.62 20.37
C PRO A 26 23.06 39.25 20.51
N GLN A 27 23.44 38.71 19.34
CA GLN A 27 24.55 37.78 19.07
C GLN A 27 24.44 36.30 19.47
N GLY A 28 24.50 35.46 18.42
CA GLY A 28 24.91 34.06 18.47
C GLY A 28 25.16 33.54 17.05
N GLN A 29 26.39 33.66 16.55
CA GLN A 29 26.84 33.07 15.29
C GLN A 29 26.82 31.53 15.37
N PRO A 30 26.30 30.81 14.37
CA PRO A 30 26.59 29.38 14.24
C PRO A 30 27.99 29.16 13.62
N PRO A 31 28.77 28.18 14.13
CA PRO A 31 30.16 27.96 13.76
C PRO A 31 30.34 27.45 12.32
N GLN A 32 31.36 28.00 11.65
CA GLN A 32 31.86 27.56 10.35
C GLN A 32 32.32 26.09 10.39
N GLN A 33 31.84 25.31 9.43
CA GLN A 33 32.35 23.96 9.17
C GLN A 33 33.75 24.01 8.55
N PRO A 34 34.62 23.05 8.91
CA PRO A 34 35.99 22.96 8.40
C PRO A 34 36.03 22.50 6.93
N PRO A 35 36.93 23.06 6.10
CA PRO A 35 37.12 22.64 4.72
C PRO A 35 37.80 21.26 4.64
N GLN A 36 37.25 20.36 3.82
CA GLN A 36 37.83 19.05 3.57
C GLN A 36 39.06 19.14 2.64
N PRO A 37 40.09 18.29 2.84
CA PRO A 37 41.32 18.28 2.04
C PRO A 37 41.11 17.65 0.65
N GLY A 38 41.68 18.30 -0.35
CA GLY A 38 41.64 17.88 -1.75
C GLY A 38 42.45 16.60 -2.05
N TYR A 39 41.98 15.89 -3.08
CA TYR A 39 42.68 14.80 -3.77
C TYR A 39 42.64 15.07 -5.28
N GLY A 40 43.77 14.85 -5.95
CA GLY A 40 44.10 15.46 -7.25
C GLY A 40 43.91 14.63 -8.52
N TYR A 41 44.27 15.31 -9.63
CA TYR A 41 44.63 14.88 -11.00
C TYR A 41 43.53 14.48 -12.01
N PRO A 42 43.78 14.61 -13.36
CA PRO A 42 44.94 15.17 -14.07
C PRO A 42 44.64 16.35 -15.04
N GLN A 43 45.72 17.11 -15.29
CA GLN A 43 45.88 18.16 -16.30
C GLN A 43 45.50 17.73 -17.73
N GLN A 44 44.82 18.62 -18.44
CA GLN A 44 44.69 18.61 -19.90
C GLN A 44 45.44 19.81 -20.53
N PRO A 45 45.94 19.66 -21.78
CA PRO A 45 47.02 20.47 -22.33
C PRO A 45 46.61 21.89 -22.80
N PRO A 46 47.58 22.82 -22.92
CA PRO A 46 47.31 24.26 -23.10
C PRO A 46 47.11 24.61 -24.58
N GLY A 47 46.00 25.29 -24.88
CA GLY A 47 45.78 25.98 -26.17
C GLY A 47 46.24 27.44 -26.11
N PRO A 48 46.72 28.04 -27.21
CA PRO A 48 47.40 29.34 -27.18
C PRO A 48 46.48 30.56 -27.44
N SER A 49 46.57 31.54 -26.53
CA SER A 49 46.63 33.01 -26.78
C SER A 49 45.31 33.78 -27.09
N PRO A 50 45.27 35.14 -27.04
CA PRO A 50 45.24 35.97 -25.81
C PRO A 50 44.20 37.11 -25.85
N ALA A 51 43.71 37.58 -24.69
CA ALA A 51 43.27 38.98 -24.43
C ALA A 51 42.86 39.13 -22.95
N GLN A 52 43.74 39.67 -22.12
CA GLN A 52 43.59 40.99 -21.50
C GLN A 52 42.37 41.17 -20.58
N GLY A 53 42.62 40.95 -19.29
CA GLY A 53 42.29 41.89 -18.21
C GLY A 53 40.82 42.10 -17.86
N ALA A 54 40.39 41.58 -16.71
CA ALA A 54 39.63 42.35 -15.71
C ALA A 54 39.39 41.49 -14.46
N TYR A 55 40.05 41.85 -13.37
CA TYR A 55 39.68 41.44 -12.02
C TYR A 55 38.30 42.07 -11.69
N GLY A 56 37.23 41.30 -11.85
CA GLY A 56 35.86 41.71 -11.57
C GLY A 56 35.54 41.63 -10.08
N GLN A 57 35.37 42.80 -9.47
CA GLN A 57 34.76 43.01 -8.16
C GLN A 57 33.42 42.26 -7.99
N PRO A 58 33.07 41.84 -6.76
CA PRO A 58 31.70 41.45 -6.45
C PRO A 58 30.77 42.67 -6.60
N PRO A 59 29.71 42.60 -7.41
CA PRO A 59 28.82 43.74 -7.62
C PRO A 59 28.05 44.04 -6.33
N GLN A 60 28.33 45.21 -5.74
CA GLN A 60 27.45 45.84 -4.77
C GLN A 60 26.11 46.14 -5.46
N GLN A 61 25.04 45.47 -5.02
CA GLN A 61 23.70 45.79 -5.50
C GLN A 61 23.28 47.19 -5.02
N PRO A 62 22.85 48.08 -5.94
CA PRO A 62 22.34 49.40 -5.61
C PRO A 62 21.09 49.34 -4.73
N TYR A 63 21.18 49.97 -3.57
CA TYR A 63 20.08 50.15 -2.62
C TYR A 63 19.07 51.16 -3.20
N GLY A 64 17.87 50.70 -3.59
CA GLY A 64 16.75 51.58 -3.96
C GLY A 64 16.00 51.28 -5.26
N ALA A 65 16.37 50.25 -6.03
CA ALA A 65 15.60 49.87 -7.22
C ALA A 65 14.35 49.03 -6.81
N PRO A 66 13.14 49.35 -7.29
CA PRO A 66 11.97 48.51 -7.08
C PRO A 66 12.25 47.10 -7.61
N PRO A 67 11.89 46.03 -6.89
CA PRO A 67 12.22 44.66 -7.27
C PRO A 67 11.61 44.36 -8.63
N GLN A 68 12.46 44.39 -9.65
CA GLN A 68 12.12 44.06 -11.01
C GLN A 68 11.69 42.59 -10.98
N GLY A 69 10.39 42.35 -11.22
CA GLY A 69 9.70 41.07 -11.05
C GLY A 69 10.22 39.97 -11.97
N GLY A 70 11.42 39.48 -11.68
CA GLY A 70 11.96 38.26 -12.24
C GLY A 70 11.09 37.10 -11.76
N PHE A 71 10.49 36.37 -12.69
CA PHE A 71 9.85 35.10 -12.38
C PHE A 71 10.84 34.23 -11.60
N PRO A 72 10.40 33.58 -10.49
CA PRO A 72 11.24 32.63 -9.81
C PRO A 72 11.71 31.58 -10.81
N PRO A 73 12.99 31.16 -10.76
CA PRO A 73 13.48 30.12 -11.66
C PRO A 73 12.58 28.89 -11.54
N PRO A 74 12.25 28.21 -12.66
CA PRO A 74 11.43 27.02 -12.61
C PRO A 74 12.09 26.00 -11.67
N PRO A 75 11.30 25.30 -10.83
CA PRO A 75 11.86 24.30 -9.94
C PRO A 75 12.67 23.30 -10.76
N PRO A 76 13.84 22.85 -10.26
CA PRO A 76 14.65 21.89 -10.97
C PRO A 76 13.79 20.65 -11.28
N PRO A 77 13.90 20.07 -12.49
CA PRO A 77 13.24 18.81 -12.77
C PRO A 77 13.70 17.84 -11.68
N GLN A 78 12.75 17.37 -10.87
CA GLN A 78 13.03 16.39 -9.82
C GLN A 78 13.67 15.21 -10.52
N THR A 79 14.98 15.07 -10.35
CA THR A 79 15.79 14.05 -11.00
C THR A 79 15.16 12.72 -10.65
N GLY A 80 14.44 12.15 -11.62
CA GLY A 80 13.53 11.04 -11.40
C GLY A 80 14.26 9.94 -10.65
N GLY A 81 13.85 9.71 -9.39
CA GLY A 81 14.34 8.60 -8.61
C GLY A 81 14.25 7.36 -9.48
N GLN A 82 15.38 6.64 -9.62
CA GLN A 82 15.48 5.43 -10.44
C GLN A 82 14.19 4.62 -10.29
N ASN A 83 13.44 4.46 -11.37
CA ASN A 83 12.13 3.83 -11.34
C ASN A 83 12.27 2.36 -10.90
N LYS A 84 12.18 2.11 -9.59
CA LYS A 84 12.18 0.77 -8.98
C LYS A 84 10.82 0.09 -9.13
N VAL A 85 10.12 0.37 -10.23
CA VAL A 85 8.76 -0.12 -10.51
C VAL A 85 8.72 -1.64 -10.53
N LEU A 86 9.68 -2.27 -11.21
CA LEU A 86 9.76 -3.73 -11.27
C LEU A 86 9.96 -4.35 -9.88
N LEU A 87 10.84 -3.76 -9.05
CA LEU A 87 11.06 -4.20 -7.68
C LEU A 87 9.80 -3.99 -6.81
N ALA A 88 9.09 -2.88 -7.01
CA ALA A 88 7.84 -2.58 -6.32
C ALA A 88 6.76 -3.63 -6.62
N ILE A 89 6.58 -3.96 -7.89
CA ILE A 89 5.63 -4.98 -8.35
C ILE A 89 6.03 -6.36 -7.83
N ALA A 90 7.32 -6.74 -7.91
CA ALA A 90 7.81 -8.01 -7.39
C ALA A 90 7.59 -8.15 -5.87
N ALA A 91 7.86 -7.08 -5.11
CA ALA A 91 7.59 -7.06 -3.67
C ALA A 91 6.09 -7.15 -3.35
N ALA A 92 5.24 -6.45 -4.11
CA ALA A 92 3.80 -6.53 -3.97
C ALA A 92 3.26 -7.93 -4.28
N LEU A 93 3.76 -8.59 -5.33
CA LEU A 93 3.43 -9.98 -5.66
C LEU A 93 3.85 -10.94 -4.56
N GLY A 94 5.08 -10.81 -4.04
CA GLY A 94 5.55 -11.64 -2.93
C GLY A 94 4.67 -11.51 -1.68
N ILE A 95 4.32 -10.28 -1.30
CA ILE A 95 3.39 -10.02 -0.19
C ILE A 95 2.00 -10.57 -0.51
N GLY A 96 1.50 -10.38 -1.72
CA GLY A 96 0.19 -10.87 -2.15
C GLY A 96 0.06 -12.39 -2.07
N ILE A 97 1.10 -13.14 -2.46
CA ILE A 97 1.14 -14.61 -2.34
C ILE A 97 1.09 -15.04 -0.87
N VAL A 98 1.86 -14.38 0.00
CA VAL A 98 1.84 -14.69 1.44
C VAL A 98 0.46 -14.39 2.04
N LEU A 99 -0.10 -13.22 1.75
CA LEU A 99 -1.39 -12.81 2.29
C LEU A 99 -2.56 -13.67 1.81
N LEU A 100 -2.50 -14.22 0.59
CA LEU A 100 -3.45 -15.19 0.09
C LEU A 100 -3.58 -16.39 1.03
N PHE A 101 -2.46 -17.02 1.39
CA PHE A 101 -2.47 -18.19 2.28
C PHE A 101 -2.78 -17.82 3.73
N VAL A 102 -2.23 -16.71 4.22
CA VAL A 102 -2.51 -16.23 5.58
C VAL A 102 -3.99 -15.92 5.74
N TYR A 103 -4.62 -15.28 4.76
CA TYR A 103 -6.06 -15.00 4.77
C TYR A 103 -6.87 -16.29 4.85
N GLY A 104 -6.63 -17.25 3.96
CA GLY A 104 -7.38 -18.51 3.98
C GLY A 104 -7.16 -19.32 5.25
N PHE A 105 -5.94 -19.31 5.79
CA PHE A 105 -5.66 -19.93 7.10
C PHE A 105 -6.45 -19.25 8.23
N ILE A 106 -6.43 -17.92 8.30
CA ILE A 106 -7.20 -17.16 9.31
C ILE A 106 -8.69 -17.52 9.21
N VAL A 107 -9.29 -17.46 8.02
CA VAL A 107 -10.71 -17.80 7.83
C VAL A 107 -10.99 -19.23 8.25
N SER A 108 -10.16 -20.19 7.86
CA SER A 108 -10.30 -21.60 8.26
C SER A 108 -10.20 -21.81 9.78
N SER A 109 -9.39 -21.00 10.48
CA SER A 109 -9.20 -21.14 11.93
C SER A 109 -10.38 -20.63 12.75
N PHE A 110 -11.19 -19.73 12.18
CA PHE A 110 -12.42 -19.23 12.80
C PHE A 110 -13.67 -20.00 12.37
N PHE A 111 -13.52 -20.90 11.39
CA PHE A 111 -14.61 -21.72 10.90
C PHE A 111 -14.77 -22.97 11.78
N ASP A 112 -15.95 -23.12 12.39
CA ASP A 112 -16.30 -24.32 13.14
C ASP A 112 -16.84 -25.39 12.18
N ALA A 113 -15.94 -26.26 11.72
CA ALA A 113 -16.28 -27.32 10.78
C ALA A 113 -17.23 -28.37 11.37
N GLU A 114 -17.19 -28.60 12.68
CA GLU A 114 -18.11 -29.54 13.34
C GLU A 114 -19.53 -28.99 13.33
N GLU A 115 -19.70 -27.72 13.67
CA GLU A 115 -21.01 -27.08 13.67
C GLU A 115 -21.58 -26.98 12.25
N ALA A 116 -20.75 -26.64 11.26
CA ALA A 116 -21.17 -26.62 9.86
C ALA A 116 -21.60 -28.02 9.37
N ALA A 117 -20.88 -29.08 9.73
CA ALA A 117 -21.23 -30.46 9.39
C ALA A 117 -22.55 -30.91 10.05
N ARG A 118 -22.83 -30.46 11.28
CA ARG A 118 -24.07 -30.82 12.02
C ARG A 118 -25.29 -30.03 11.59
N SER A 119 -25.16 -28.71 11.47
CA SER A 119 -26.28 -27.79 11.23
C SER A 119 -26.61 -27.61 9.76
N GLY A 120 -25.66 -27.88 8.86
CA GLY A 120 -25.77 -27.56 7.44
C GLY A 120 -25.80 -26.05 7.15
N SER A 121 -25.58 -25.21 8.16
CA SER A 121 -25.51 -23.75 8.04
C SER A 121 -24.16 -23.26 8.55
N SER A 122 -23.40 -22.61 7.68
CA SER A 122 -22.20 -21.87 8.05
C SER A 122 -22.57 -20.42 8.34
N GLU A 123 -22.48 -19.99 9.60
CA GLU A 123 -22.45 -18.56 9.90
C GLU A 123 -21.12 -18.01 9.41
N TYR A 124 -21.10 -17.43 8.20
CA TYR A 124 -19.91 -16.79 7.67
C TYR A 124 -19.60 -15.52 8.48
N PRO A 125 -18.46 -15.45 9.18
CA PRO A 125 -18.09 -14.20 9.82
C PRO A 125 -17.83 -13.16 8.72
N GLN A 126 -18.43 -11.98 8.84
CA GLN A 126 -18.28 -10.93 7.84
C GLN A 126 -16.88 -10.32 7.91
N TRP A 127 -15.95 -10.85 7.11
CA TRP A 127 -14.52 -10.48 7.12
C TRP A 127 -14.17 -9.25 6.27
N THR A 128 -15.12 -8.33 6.02
CA THR A 128 -14.91 -7.14 5.18
C THR A 128 -13.64 -6.34 5.54
N TYR A 129 -13.31 -6.29 6.83
CA TYR A 129 -12.12 -5.59 7.32
C TYR A 129 -10.80 -6.21 6.84
N ALA A 130 -10.76 -7.52 6.61
CA ALA A 130 -9.57 -8.22 6.15
C ALA A 130 -9.19 -7.79 4.72
N ALA A 131 -10.17 -7.61 3.83
CA ALA A 131 -9.93 -7.15 2.45
C ALA A 131 -9.23 -5.78 2.41
N VAL A 132 -9.64 -4.85 3.29
CA VAL A 132 -9.01 -3.53 3.43
C VAL A 132 -7.56 -3.66 3.87
N VAL A 133 -7.29 -4.49 4.88
CA VAL A 133 -5.94 -4.72 5.41
C VAL A 133 -5.03 -5.36 4.37
N VAL A 134 -5.52 -6.38 3.66
CA VAL A 134 -4.77 -7.06 2.59
C VAL A 134 -4.42 -6.08 1.47
N GLY A 135 -5.40 -5.32 0.97
CA GLY A 135 -5.18 -4.30 -0.05
C GLY A 135 -4.17 -3.25 0.38
N ALA A 136 -4.28 -2.76 1.62
CA ALA A 136 -3.35 -1.80 2.19
C ALA A 136 -1.91 -2.32 2.24
N LEU A 137 -1.71 -3.55 2.72
CA LEU A 137 -0.38 -4.15 2.87
C LEU A 137 0.31 -4.37 1.52
N ILE A 138 -0.42 -4.83 0.51
CA ILE A 138 0.10 -5.05 -0.86
C ILE A 138 0.54 -3.71 -1.49
N ALA A 139 -0.15 -2.62 -1.17
CA ALA A 139 0.15 -1.29 -1.72
C ALA A 139 1.35 -0.58 -1.09
N LEU A 140 1.82 -0.99 0.09
CA LEU A 140 2.97 -0.39 0.77
C LEU A 140 4.25 -0.35 -0.10
N PRO A 141 4.74 -1.47 -0.67
CA PRO A 141 5.91 -1.45 -1.54
C PRO A 141 5.69 -0.60 -2.79
N ILE A 142 4.48 -0.60 -3.35
CA ILE A 142 4.13 0.19 -4.53
C ILE A 142 4.25 1.69 -4.25
N GLY A 143 3.62 2.16 -3.18
CA GLY A 143 3.68 3.58 -2.79
C GLY A 143 5.10 4.03 -2.46
N LYS A 144 5.89 3.18 -1.79
CA LYS A 144 7.25 3.51 -1.34
C LYS A 144 8.30 3.47 -2.44
N LEU A 145 8.21 2.51 -3.37
CA LEU A 145 9.25 2.24 -4.37
C LEU A 145 8.92 2.81 -5.76
N ALA A 146 7.65 3.08 -6.04
CA ALA A 146 7.19 3.64 -7.31
C ALA A 146 6.27 4.86 -7.11
N PRO A 147 6.71 5.91 -6.39
CA PRO A 147 5.89 7.08 -6.15
C PRO A 147 5.48 7.74 -7.47
N ARG A 148 4.22 8.19 -7.56
CA ARG A 148 3.62 8.89 -8.72
C ARG A 148 3.55 8.07 -10.01
N ASN A 149 3.82 6.77 -9.96
CA ASN A 149 3.63 5.90 -11.11
C ASN A 149 2.21 5.29 -11.08
N TRP A 150 1.28 5.91 -11.80
CA TRP A 150 -0.10 5.41 -11.89
C TRP A 150 -0.21 3.98 -12.45
N GLY A 151 0.72 3.59 -13.35
CA GLY A 151 0.79 2.22 -13.83
C GLY A 151 1.13 1.23 -12.72
N ALA A 152 2.06 1.57 -11.84
CA ALA A 152 2.39 0.77 -10.67
C ALA A 152 1.22 0.70 -9.67
N TYR A 153 0.46 1.79 -9.52
CA TYR A 153 -0.72 1.83 -8.64
C TYR A 153 -1.83 0.91 -9.15
N ALA A 154 -2.11 0.97 -10.46
CA ALA A 154 -3.05 0.07 -11.10
C ALA A 154 -2.60 -1.41 -10.99
N ALA A 155 -1.31 -1.68 -11.21
CA ALA A 155 -0.75 -3.03 -11.04
C ALA A 155 -0.92 -3.53 -9.58
N GLY A 156 -0.62 -2.68 -8.59
CA GLY A 156 -0.83 -3.00 -7.18
C GLY A 156 -2.29 -3.31 -6.85
N ALA A 157 -3.24 -2.55 -7.42
CA ALA A 157 -4.67 -2.81 -7.25
C ALA A 157 -5.09 -4.14 -7.86
N VAL A 158 -4.61 -4.48 -9.05
CA VAL A 158 -4.87 -5.79 -9.69
C VAL A 158 -4.29 -6.94 -8.85
N ILE A 159 -3.07 -6.78 -8.32
CA ILE A 159 -2.46 -7.78 -7.44
C ILE A 159 -3.32 -7.96 -6.18
N ALA A 160 -3.76 -6.86 -5.55
CA ALA A 160 -4.62 -6.93 -4.37
C ALA A 160 -5.96 -7.64 -4.64
N LEU A 161 -6.58 -7.37 -5.78
CA LEU A 161 -7.80 -8.04 -6.22
C LEU A 161 -7.57 -9.55 -6.38
N LEU A 162 -6.54 -9.94 -7.12
CA LEU A 162 -6.23 -11.35 -7.37
C LEU A 162 -5.85 -12.08 -6.08
N SER A 163 -5.05 -11.48 -5.21
CA SER A 163 -4.66 -12.07 -3.93
C SER A 163 -5.85 -12.28 -3.00
N MET A 164 -6.78 -11.31 -2.92
CA MET A 164 -7.99 -11.44 -2.12
C MET A 164 -8.88 -12.56 -2.67
N PHE A 165 -9.16 -12.52 -3.97
CA PHE A 165 -10.02 -13.50 -4.63
C PHE A 165 -9.47 -14.93 -4.50
N LEU A 166 -8.18 -15.14 -4.78
CA LEU A 166 -7.55 -16.45 -4.61
C LEU A 166 -7.46 -16.87 -3.14
N GLY A 167 -7.34 -15.91 -2.21
CA GLY A 167 -7.37 -16.18 -0.77
C GLY A 167 -8.73 -16.72 -0.32
N GLU A 168 -9.83 -16.18 -0.85
CA GLU A 168 -11.18 -16.70 -0.59
C GLU A 168 -11.39 -18.11 -1.16
N LEU A 169 -10.87 -18.38 -2.36
CA LEU A 169 -10.90 -19.72 -2.94
C LEU A 169 -10.09 -20.71 -2.09
N PHE A 170 -8.92 -20.31 -1.63
CA PHE A 170 -8.12 -21.15 -0.73
C PHE A 170 -8.83 -21.37 0.61
N ALA A 171 -9.46 -20.34 1.18
CA ALA A 171 -10.28 -20.47 2.38
C ALA A 171 -11.42 -21.49 2.18
N THR A 172 -12.10 -21.42 1.04
CA THR A 172 -13.20 -22.33 0.67
C THR A 172 -12.69 -23.77 0.58
N ALA A 173 -11.55 -23.99 -0.08
CA ALA A 173 -10.91 -25.31 -0.14
C ALA A 173 -10.53 -25.83 1.25
N SER A 174 -10.00 -24.98 2.13
CA SER A 174 -9.69 -25.35 3.51
C SER A 174 -10.94 -25.69 4.33
N MET A 175 -12.04 -24.96 4.14
CA MET A 175 -13.32 -25.26 4.81
C MET A 175 -13.89 -26.61 4.34
N ILE A 176 -13.89 -26.88 3.04
CA ILE A 176 -14.36 -28.18 2.49
C ILE A 176 -13.56 -29.32 3.11
N SER A 177 -12.23 -29.21 3.14
CA SER A 177 -11.34 -30.19 3.78
C SER A 177 -11.67 -30.39 5.26
N GLY A 178 -11.94 -29.31 5.99
CA GLY A 178 -12.33 -29.37 7.41
C GLY A 178 -13.69 -30.04 7.64
N ILE A 179 -14.70 -29.70 6.84
CA ILE A 179 -16.05 -30.28 6.92
C ILE A 179 -15.99 -31.78 6.63
N GLU A 180 -15.25 -32.19 5.59
CA GLU A 180 -15.09 -33.59 5.24
C GLU A 180 -14.45 -34.38 6.39
N SER A 181 -13.40 -33.84 7.00
CA SER A 181 -12.76 -34.43 8.17
C SER A 181 -13.74 -34.55 9.35
N ALA A 182 -14.48 -33.50 9.67
CA ALA A 182 -15.46 -33.50 10.77
C ALA A 182 -16.59 -34.51 10.52
N PHE A 183 -17.05 -34.65 9.28
CA PHE A 183 -18.06 -35.62 8.91
C PHE A 183 -17.55 -37.06 9.06
N MET A 184 -16.31 -37.34 8.65
CA MET A 184 -15.69 -38.66 8.84
C MET A 184 -15.59 -39.04 10.32
N ASP A 185 -15.15 -38.09 11.15
CA ASP A 185 -15.06 -38.29 12.60
C ASP A 185 -16.45 -38.58 13.20
N GLN A 186 -17.51 -37.89 12.74
CA GLN A 186 -18.88 -38.14 13.18
C GLN A 186 -19.40 -39.52 12.77
N GLN A 187 -19.00 -40.02 11.60
CA GLN A 187 -19.34 -41.37 11.14
C GLN A 187 -18.44 -42.46 11.75
N GLY A 188 -17.40 -42.08 12.49
CA GLY A 188 -16.39 -43.00 13.02
C GLY A 188 -15.59 -43.70 11.92
N ILE A 189 -15.48 -43.09 10.73
CA ILE A 189 -14.74 -43.63 9.60
C ILE A 189 -13.30 -43.17 9.71
N SER A 190 -12.36 -44.09 9.88
CA SER A 190 -10.95 -43.73 9.89
C SER A 190 -10.44 -43.46 8.46
N SER A 191 -9.34 -42.70 8.35
CA SER A 191 -8.65 -42.50 7.07
C SER A 191 -8.17 -43.82 6.44
N ALA A 192 -7.88 -44.83 7.25
CA ALA A 192 -7.52 -46.17 6.78
C ALA A 192 -8.73 -46.90 6.16
N ASP A 193 -9.92 -46.76 6.75
CA ASP A 193 -11.16 -47.31 6.21
C ASP A 193 -11.52 -46.62 4.88
N LEU A 194 -11.36 -45.30 4.81
CA LEU A 194 -11.57 -44.52 3.59
C LEU A 194 -10.64 -44.98 2.46
N ALA A 195 -9.35 -45.14 2.78
CA ALA A 195 -8.35 -45.64 1.83
C ALA A 195 -8.66 -47.08 1.37
N ALA A 196 -9.18 -47.93 2.26
CA ALA A 196 -9.63 -49.28 1.90
C ALA A 196 -10.84 -49.26 0.94
N MET A 197 -11.65 -48.20 0.99
CA MET A 197 -12.74 -47.94 0.03
C MET A 197 -12.27 -47.26 -1.27
N GLY A 198 -10.98 -46.96 -1.40
CA GLY A 198 -10.41 -46.28 -2.57
C GLY A 198 -10.68 -44.77 -2.59
N ALA A 199 -11.03 -44.17 -1.46
CA ALA A 199 -11.20 -42.72 -1.31
C ALA A 199 -10.06 -42.15 -0.45
N GLU A 200 -9.63 -40.92 -0.77
CA GLU A 200 -8.55 -40.24 -0.08
C GLU A 200 -9.04 -38.91 0.50
N THR A 201 -8.74 -38.66 1.78
CA THR A 201 -8.92 -37.34 2.40
C THR A 201 -8.01 -36.32 1.72
N LYS A 202 -8.59 -35.29 1.12
CA LYS A 202 -7.79 -34.20 0.51
C LYS A 202 -7.58 -33.08 1.52
N SER A 203 -6.36 -32.56 1.57
CA SER A 203 -6.07 -31.33 2.30
C SER A 203 -6.66 -30.12 1.58
N GLY A 204 -6.77 -28.96 2.25
CA GLY A 204 -7.18 -27.71 1.60
C GLY A 204 -6.32 -27.35 0.38
N PHE A 205 -5.02 -27.67 0.40
CA PHE A 205 -4.14 -27.56 -0.77
C PHE A 205 -4.50 -28.56 -1.87
N GLY A 206 -4.84 -29.80 -1.49
CA GLY A 206 -5.30 -30.83 -2.42
C GLY A 206 -6.57 -30.40 -3.15
N TYR A 207 -7.56 -29.86 -2.44
CA TYR A 207 -8.76 -29.29 -3.05
C TYR A 207 -8.46 -28.07 -3.92
N PHE A 208 -7.68 -27.11 -3.41
CA PHE A 208 -7.40 -25.87 -4.13
C PHE A 208 -6.68 -26.10 -5.47
N PHE A 209 -5.74 -27.04 -5.54
CA PHE A 209 -4.98 -27.31 -6.76
C PHE A 209 -5.48 -28.51 -7.57
N GLY A 210 -6.04 -29.52 -6.93
CA GLY A 210 -6.54 -30.73 -7.57
C GLY A 210 -7.98 -30.60 -8.09
N ASP A 211 -8.82 -29.86 -7.36
CA ASP A 211 -10.26 -29.75 -7.63
C ASP A 211 -10.70 -28.28 -7.68
N PHE A 212 -9.87 -27.42 -8.29
CA PHE A 212 -10.13 -25.97 -8.36
C PHE A 212 -11.51 -25.64 -8.93
N GLY A 213 -12.00 -26.42 -9.89
CA GLY A 213 -13.34 -26.25 -10.47
C GLY A 213 -14.43 -26.37 -9.42
N ASP A 214 -14.39 -27.43 -8.61
CA ASP A 214 -15.36 -27.69 -7.55
C ASP A 214 -15.27 -26.63 -6.45
N VAL A 215 -14.05 -26.21 -6.10
CA VAL A 215 -13.84 -25.11 -5.15
C VAL A 215 -14.41 -23.79 -5.66
N PHE A 216 -14.22 -23.49 -6.94
CA PHE A 216 -14.75 -22.27 -7.56
C PHE A 216 -16.28 -22.31 -7.67
N ASP A 217 -16.86 -23.47 -7.96
CA ASP A 217 -18.31 -23.67 -7.98
C ASP A 217 -18.90 -23.50 -6.58
N ALA A 218 -18.31 -24.14 -5.56
CA ALA A 218 -18.69 -23.96 -4.16
C ALA A 218 -18.57 -22.49 -3.71
N TRP A 219 -17.49 -21.80 -4.11
CA TRP A 219 -17.34 -20.37 -3.83
C TRP A 219 -18.44 -19.55 -4.50
N LYS A 220 -18.79 -19.80 -5.77
CA LYS A 220 -19.89 -19.08 -6.45
C LYS A 220 -21.23 -19.32 -5.78
N GLU A 221 -21.49 -20.53 -5.31
CA GLU A 221 -22.73 -20.88 -4.61
C GLU A 221 -22.81 -20.19 -3.24
N GLY A 222 -21.68 -20.08 -2.53
CA GLY A 222 -21.58 -19.34 -1.27
C GLY A 222 -21.40 -17.82 -1.41
N ALA A 223 -21.06 -17.33 -2.61
CA ALA A 223 -20.79 -15.91 -2.85
C ALA A 223 -22.09 -15.12 -2.96
N GLU A 224 -22.50 -14.52 -1.86
CA GLU A 224 -23.54 -13.51 -1.86
C GLU A 224 -23.12 -12.26 -2.67
N ALA A 225 -24.10 -11.46 -3.12
CA ALA A 225 -23.83 -10.20 -3.82
C ALA A 225 -22.91 -9.25 -3.04
N ILE A 226 -22.91 -9.35 -1.71
CA ILE A 226 -22.04 -8.56 -0.84
C ILE A 226 -20.57 -8.97 -0.94
N ASN A 227 -20.27 -10.25 -1.17
CA ASN A 227 -18.90 -10.76 -1.32
C ASN A 227 -18.25 -10.17 -2.57
N TRP A 228 -19.02 -10.06 -3.66
CA TRP A 228 -18.56 -9.40 -4.88
C TRP A 228 -18.18 -7.94 -4.63
N ILE A 229 -18.94 -7.20 -3.82
CA ILE A 229 -18.61 -5.82 -3.43
C ILE A 229 -17.31 -5.79 -2.63
N PHE A 230 -17.12 -6.72 -1.69
CA PHE A 230 -15.94 -6.78 -0.84
C PHE A 230 -14.66 -7.14 -1.59
N VAL A 231 -14.74 -7.99 -2.61
CA VAL A 231 -13.64 -8.26 -3.53
C VAL A 231 -13.11 -6.97 -4.18
N PHE A 232 -13.98 -5.98 -4.43
CA PHE A 232 -13.56 -4.66 -4.93
C PHE A 232 -13.05 -3.69 -3.85
N VAL A 233 -13.21 -3.98 -2.56
CA VAL A 233 -12.68 -3.12 -1.49
C VAL A 233 -11.16 -3.21 -1.41
N ALA A 234 -10.58 -4.39 -1.61
CA ALA A 234 -9.13 -4.59 -1.60
C ALA A 234 -8.37 -3.71 -2.63
N PRO A 235 -8.74 -3.68 -3.94
CA PRO A 235 -8.07 -2.80 -4.90
C PRO A 235 -8.25 -1.31 -4.58
N LEU A 236 -9.41 -0.90 -4.05
CA LEU A 236 -9.64 0.50 -3.65
C LEU A 236 -8.75 0.90 -2.47
N ALA A 237 -8.63 0.04 -1.45
CA ALA A 237 -7.72 0.23 -0.34
C ALA A 237 -6.26 0.31 -0.83
N ALA A 238 -5.88 -0.57 -1.77
CA ALA A 238 -4.55 -0.57 -2.35
C ALA A 238 -4.23 0.75 -3.08
N LEU A 239 -5.15 1.27 -3.89
CA LEU A 239 -4.98 2.56 -4.57
C LEU A 239 -4.83 3.71 -3.57
N GLY A 240 -5.70 3.77 -2.56
CA GLY A 240 -5.66 4.83 -1.54
C GLY A 240 -4.35 4.84 -0.76
N VAL A 241 -3.87 3.66 -0.34
CA VAL A 241 -2.62 3.52 0.40
C VAL A 241 -1.41 3.80 -0.48
N ALA A 242 -1.36 3.26 -1.70
CA ALA A 242 -0.25 3.51 -2.63
C ALA A 242 -0.10 5.01 -2.94
N TYR A 243 -1.22 5.69 -3.18
CA TYR A 243 -1.25 7.14 -3.41
C TYR A 243 -0.75 7.92 -2.18
N ARG A 244 -1.27 7.60 -0.99
CA ARG A 244 -0.91 8.32 0.24
C ARG A 244 0.56 8.13 0.61
N VAL A 245 1.05 6.90 0.55
CA VAL A 245 2.46 6.57 0.81
C VAL A 245 3.35 7.26 -0.24
N GLY A 246 2.98 7.21 -1.51
CA GLY A 246 3.74 7.85 -2.59
C GLY A 246 3.81 9.38 -2.49
N GLN A 247 2.80 10.03 -1.90
CA GLN A 247 2.89 11.46 -1.58
C GLN A 247 3.87 11.73 -0.44
N SER A 248 3.82 10.92 0.62
CA SER A 248 4.63 11.14 1.84
C SER A 248 6.12 11.01 1.61
N SER A 249 6.58 10.20 0.65
CA SER A 249 8.01 10.03 0.35
C SER A 249 8.69 11.25 -0.30
N ASN A 250 7.96 12.35 -0.49
CA ASN A 250 8.47 13.58 -1.12
C ASN A 250 8.54 14.79 -0.18
N ASN A 251 8.06 14.66 1.06
CA ASN A 251 8.18 15.68 2.10
C ASN A 251 9.36 15.35 3.03
#